data_AF-A0AAJ6JRJ6-F1
#
_entry.id   AF-A0AAJ6JRJ6-F1
#
_cell.length_a   1.000
_cell.length_b   1.000
_cell.length_c   1.000
_cell.angle_alpha   90.00
_cell.angle_beta   90.00
_cell.angle_gamma   90.00
#
_symmetry.space_group_name_H-M   'P 1'
#
loop_
_entity.id
_entity.type
_entity.pdbx_description
1 polymer ?
#
loop_
_entity_poly.entity_id
_entity_poly.type
_entity_poly.pdbx_seq_one_letter_code
_entity_poly.pdbx_strand_id
1 'polypeptide(L)'
;MRSFEATRGRVVATEGPILVLHDTTEFSFKREKPDLNGFTGKTAGRTQCGILMHSSLAVTTEGLRLGLSSIKFWTRKKFKGRTALKRKINPARVPIEQKESIRWLEKSTAIDRPSRFPWTMCSHW
;
A
#
# COMPACT_ATOMS: atom_id res chain seq x y z
N MET A 1 -1.65 -18.91 0.51
CA MET A 1 -0.97 -18.96 -0.82
C MET A 1 -1.99 -19.10 -1.97
N ARG A 2 -2.81 -20.16 -1.99
CA ARG A 2 -3.84 -20.48 -3.02
C ARG A 2 -4.63 -19.31 -3.65
N SER A 3 -4.97 -18.26 -2.90
CA SER A 3 -5.75 -17.12 -3.41
C SER A 3 -5.05 -16.37 -4.56
N PHE A 4 -3.73 -16.18 -4.48
CA PHE A 4 -2.98 -15.46 -5.53
C PHE A 4 -2.82 -16.31 -6.80
N GLU A 5 -2.68 -17.63 -6.66
CA GLU A 5 -2.67 -18.58 -7.78
C GLU A 5 -4.02 -18.59 -8.51
N ALA A 6 -5.13 -18.53 -7.77
CA ALA A 6 -6.45 -18.41 -8.35
C ALA A 6 -6.67 -17.07 -9.08
N THR A 7 -6.17 -15.94 -8.53
CA THR A 7 -6.17 -14.65 -9.24
C THR A 7 -5.32 -14.73 -10.51
N ARG A 8 -4.12 -15.32 -10.45
CA ARG A 8 -3.26 -15.53 -11.62
C ARG A 8 -3.95 -16.38 -12.70
N GLY A 9 -4.65 -17.44 -12.31
CA GLY A 9 -5.44 -18.26 -13.23
C GLY A 9 -6.51 -17.45 -13.97
N ARG A 10 -7.30 -16.64 -13.24
CA ARG A 10 -8.31 -15.75 -13.84
C ARG A 10 -7.68 -14.68 -14.74
N VAL A 11 -6.55 -14.08 -14.32
CA VAL A 11 -5.78 -13.10 -15.11
C VAL A 11 -5.28 -13.70 -16.43
N VAL A 12 -4.77 -14.94 -16.42
CA VAL A 12 -4.31 -15.64 -17.64
C VAL A 12 -5.47 -16.03 -18.55
N ALA A 13 -6.65 -16.33 -17.99
CA ALA A 13 -7.85 -16.70 -18.74
C ALA A 13 -8.72 -15.50 -19.17
N THR A 14 -8.28 -14.26 -18.92
CA THR A 14 -9.00 -13.04 -19.29
C THR A 14 -8.31 -12.38 -20.48
N GLU A 15 -9.07 -12.15 -21.56
CA GLU A 15 -8.58 -11.42 -22.73
C GLU A 15 -8.64 -9.89 -22.51
N GLY A 16 -7.79 -9.16 -23.24
CA GLY A 16 -7.76 -7.70 -23.19
C GLY A 16 -6.93 -7.11 -22.02
N PRO A 17 -7.00 -5.78 -21.82
CA PRO A 17 -6.22 -5.08 -20.82
C PRO A 17 -6.74 -5.33 -19.39
N ILE A 18 -5.81 -5.58 -18.47
CA ILE A 18 -6.09 -5.75 -17.04
C ILE A 18 -5.50 -4.56 -16.29
N LEU A 19 -6.36 -3.88 -15.53
CA LEU A 19 -5.98 -2.78 -14.65
C LEU A 19 -5.60 -3.35 -13.29
N VAL A 20 -4.47 -2.90 -12.74
CA VAL A 20 -4.05 -3.26 -11.38
C VAL A 20 -4.16 -2.03 -10.49
N LEU A 21 -5.19 -2.02 -9.66
CA LEU A 21 -5.48 -0.93 -8.73
C LEU A 21 -4.66 -1.11 -7.46
N HIS A 22 -3.90 -0.08 -7.08
CA HIS A 22 -3.09 -0.05 -5.88
C HIS A 22 -3.72 0.90 -4.85
N ASP A 23 -3.91 0.44 -3.63
CA ASP A 23 -4.38 1.28 -2.51
C ASP A 23 -3.76 0.85 -1.18
N THR A 24 -3.79 1.75 -0.18
CA THR A 24 -3.29 1.53 1.17
C THR A 24 -4.39 1.77 2.21
N THR A 25 -4.87 0.69 2.83
CA THR A 25 -5.91 0.72 3.88
C THR A 25 -5.30 0.59 5.27
N GLU A 26 -5.86 1.28 6.26
CA GLU A 26 -5.46 1.18 7.68
C GLU A 26 -6.49 0.37 8.50
N PHE A 27 -6.11 -0.79 9.02
CA PHE A 27 -6.91 -1.56 9.97
C PHE A 27 -6.70 -1.03 11.39
N SER A 28 -7.67 -0.30 11.93
CA SER A 28 -7.59 0.30 13.26
C SER A 28 -8.34 -0.51 14.32
N PHE A 29 -7.68 -0.74 15.46
CA PHE A 29 -8.22 -1.47 16.61
C PHE A 29 -8.31 -0.58 17.85
N LYS A 30 -9.29 -0.87 18.72
CA LYS A 30 -9.35 -0.36 20.10
C LYS A 30 -8.92 -1.47 21.05
N ARG A 31 -7.81 -1.29 21.77
CA ARG A 31 -7.25 -2.24 22.75
C ARG A 31 -6.57 -1.46 23.89
N GLU A 32 -6.50 -2.07 25.07
CA GLU A 32 -5.80 -1.49 26.23
C GLU A 32 -4.27 -1.38 26.03
N LYS A 33 -3.68 -2.29 25.26
CA LYS A 33 -2.23 -2.36 24.99
C LYS A 33 -1.94 -2.10 23.50
N PRO A 34 -1.81 -0.83 23.07
CA PRO A 34 -1.68 -0.48 21.66
C PRO A 34 -0.32 -0.86 21.04
N ASP A 35 0.74 -1.02 21.85
CA ASP A 35 2.11 -1.26 21.37
C ASP A 35 2.28 -2.58 20.59
N LEU A 36 1.42 -3.57 20.85
CA LEU A 36 1.47 -4.90 20.22
C LEU A 36 1.09 -4.89 18.73
N ASN A 37 0.30 -3.91 18.29
CA ASN A 37 -0.22 -3.84 16.91
C ASN A 37 0.42 -2.71 16.08
N GLY A 38 1.29 -1.88 16.67
CA GLY A 38 1.81 -0.66 16.05
C GLY A 38 0.77 0.46 15.92
N PHE A 39 1.20 1.64 15.44
CA PHE A 39 0.42 2.89 15.54
C PHE A 39 -0.01 3.45 14.18
N THR A 40 -1.32 3.48 13.92
CA THR A 40 -1.90 4.07 12.69
C THR A 40 -2.12 5.58 12.81
N GLY A 41 -2.51 6.10 13.98
CA GLY A 41 -2.78 7.54 14.13
C GLY A 41 -2.99 8.02 15.56
N LYS A 42 -3.50 9.26 15.68
CA LYS A 42 -4.03 9.83 16.93
C LYS A 42 -5.40 10.46 16.68
N THR A 43 -6.37 10.07 17.50
CA THR A 43 -7.76 10.54 17.40
C THR A 43 -8.23 10.97 18.80
N ALA A 44 -8.71 12.21 18.95
CA ALA A 44 -9.14 12.78 20.24
C ALA A 44 -8.14 12.55 21.39
N GLY A 45 -6.85 12.80 21.15
CA GLY A 45 -5.76 12.62 22.12
C GLY A 45 -5.31 11.17 22.35
N ARG A 46 -6.10 10.17 21.97
CA ARG A 46 -5.77 8.75 22.13
C ARG A 46 -4.97 8.23 20.94
N THR A 47 -3.93 7.44 21.21
CA THR A 47 -3.13 6.79 20.16
C THR A 47 -3.90 5.59 19.61
N GLN A 48 -4.10 5.56 18.30
CA GLN A 48 -4.84 4.51 17.62
C GLN A 48 -3.87 3.43 17.15
N CYS A 49 -4.11 2.19 17.56
CA CYS A 49 -3.28 1.05 17.17
C CYS A 49 -3.84 0.36 15.93
N GLY A 50 -2.96 -0.12 15.06
CA GLY A 50 -3.40 -0.62 13.76
C GLY A 50 -2.30 -1.11 12.82
N ILE A 51 -2.75 -1.91 11.86
CA ILE A 51 -1.93 -2.52 10.82
C ILE A 51 -2.25 -1.83 9.50
N LEU A 52 -1.24 -1.42 8.75
CA LEU A 52 -1.41 -0.93 7.39
C LEU A 52 -1.33 -2.08 6.40
N MET A 53 -2.13 -2.01 5.34
CA MET A 53 -2.13 -2.95 4.23
C MET A 53 -2.05 -2.19 2.92
N HIS A 54 -1.04 -2.49 2.10
CA HIS A 54 -1.04 -2.12 0.68
C HIS A 54 -1.49 -3.32 -0.12
N SER A 55 -2.51 -3.13 -0.96
CA SER A 55 -3.11 -4.17 -1.78
C SER A 55 -3.09 -3.79 -3.26
N SER A 56 -2.86 -4.81 -4.10
CA SER A 56 -2.97 -4.73 -5.56
C SER A 56 -4.16 -5.59 -5.99
N LEU A 57 -5.17 -4.97 -6.60
CA LEU A 57 -6.40 -5.61 -7.07
C LEU A 57 -6.42 -5.61 -8.60
N ALA A 58 -6.47 -6.80 -9.22
CA ALA A 58 -6.65 -6.94 -10.66
C ALA A 58 -8.13 -6.84 -11.04
N VAL A 59 -8.44 -5.98 -12.02
CA VAL A 59 -9.78 -5.78 -12.59
C VAL A 59 -9.70 -5.62 -14.12
N THR A 60 -10.77 -5.93 -14.84
CA THR A 60 -10.86 -5.63 -16.28
C THR A 60 -11.29 -4.17 -16.53
N THR A 61 -11.21 -3.71 -17.78
CA THR A 61 -11.67 -2.38 -18.19
C THR A 61 -13.18 -2.15 -17.97
N GLU A 62 -13.96 -3.22 -17.93
CA GLU A 62 -15.41 -3.24 -17.69
C GLU A 62 -15.73 -3.30 -16.18
N GLY A 63 -14.71 -3.37 -15.32
CA GLY A 63 -14.85 -3.40 -13.86
C GLY A 63 -15.01 -4.80 -13.24
N LEU A 64 -14.85 -5.88 -14.02
CA LEU A 64 -14.90 -7.25 -13.47
C LEU A 64 -13.69 -7.48 -12.56
N ARG A 65 -13.93 -7.92 -11.32
CA ARG A 65 -12.88 -8.13 -10.31
C ARG A 65 -12.24 -9.51 -10.45
N LEU A 66 -10.99 -9.56 -10.93
CA LEU A 66 -10.21 -10.80 -11.07
C LEU A 66 -9.58 -11.26 -9.74
N GLY A 67 -9.39 -10.33 -8.80
CA GLY A 67 -9.00 -10.61 -7.42
C GLY A 67 -7.68 -9.94 -7.01
N LEU A 68 -7.28 -10.17 -5.76
CA LEU A 68 -6.03 -9.60 -5.23
C LEU A 68 -4.84 -10.32 -5.88
N SER A 69 -3.93 -9.56 -6.46
CA SER A 69 -2.66 -10.04 -7.04
C SER A 69 -1.51 -9.92 -6.06
N SER A 70 -1.57 -8.94 -5.15
CA SER A 70 -0.54 -8.71 -4.15
C SER A 70 -1.12 -8.07 -2.89
N ILE A 71 -0.56 -8.42 -1.73
CA ILE A 71 -0.82 -7.76 -0.44
C ILE A 71 0.53 -7.55 0.27
N LYS A 72 0.68 -6.51 1.08
CA LYS A 72 1.78 -6.35 2.04
C LYS A 72 1.27 -5.65 3.29
N PHE A 73 1.43 -6.30 4.44
CA PHE A 73 1.09 -5.73 5.75
C PHE A 73 2.32 -5.10 6.41
N TRP A 74 2.15 -4.04 7.20
CA TRP A 74 3.17 -3.54 8.11
C TRP A 74 2.57 -2.77 9.29
N THR A 75 3.39 -2.58 10.33
CA THR A 75 3.04 -1.85 11.55
C THR A 75 4.06 -0.74 11.79
N ARG A 76 3.62 0.45 12.19
CA ARG A 76 4.53 1.56 12.52
C ARG A 76 4.93 1.51 14.00
N LYS A 77 6.24 1.48 14.30
CA LYS A 77 6.75 1.53 15.70
C LYS A 77 6.43 2.84 16.43
N LYS A 78 6.25 3.95 15.70
CA LYS A 78 5.79 5.25 16.21
C LYS A 78 5.03 5.98 15.09
N PHE A 79 3.86 6.54 15.38
CA PHE A 79 3.18 7.44 14.43
C PHE A 79 3.88 8.80 14.38
N LYS A 80 4.47 9.14 13.23
CA LYS A 80 5.07 10.46 12.98
C LYS A 80 4.08 11.31 12.18
N GLY A 81 3.36 12.21 12.86
CA GLY A 81 2.40 13.09 12.19
C GLY A 81 3.07 13.98 11.12
N ARG A 82 2.48 14.06 9.92
CA ARG A 82 3.04 14.76 8.74
C ARG A 82 3.52 16.19 9.05
N THR A 83 2.78 16.95 9.87
CA THR A 83 3.11 18.32 10.26
C THR A 83 4.36 18.42 11.16
N ALA A 84 4.60 17.44 12.02
CA ALA A 84 5.74 17.43 12.92
C ALA A 84 7.07 17.16 12.19
N LEU A 85 7.02 16.39 11.09
CA LEU A 85 8.22 16.06 10.31
C LEU A 85 8.67 17.22 9.41
N LYS A 86 7.72 17.92 8.76
CA LYS A 86 8.01 19.05 7.84
C LYS A 86 8.83 20.18 8.46
N ARG A 87 8.78 20.37 9.79
CA ARG A 87 9.56 21.39 10.52
C ARG A 87 11.01 21.00 10.83
N LYS A 88 11.37 19.71 10.73
CA LYS A 88 12.73 19.22 11.06
C LYS A 88 13.46 18.54 9.90
N ILE A 89 12.73 17.96 8.94
CA ILE A 89 13.29 17.19 7.84
C ILE A 89 12.50 17.53 6.57
N ASN A 90 13.19 17.96 5.51
CA ASN A 90 12.57 18.14 4.20
C ASN A 90 12.27 16.75 3.58
N PRO A 91 10.99 16.37 3.38
CA PRO A 91 10.64 15.03 2.86
C PRO A 91 11.19 14.77 1.45
N ALA A 92 11.43 15.80 0.64
CA ALA A 92 12.02 15.65 -0.70
C ALA A 92 13.48 15.14 -0.64
N ARG A 93 14.22 15.42 0.44
CA ARG A 93 15.62 15.00 0.62
C ARG A 93 15.81 13.63 1.27
N VAL A 94 14.73 12.98 1.71
CA VAL A 94 14.81 11.61 2.24
C VAL A 94 14.84 10.63 1.04
N PRO A 95 15.80 9.68 0.97
CA PRO A 95 15.84 8.65 -0.08
C PRO A 95 14.51 7.90 -0.17
N ILE A 96 14.10 7.50 -1.38
CA ILE A 96 12.76 6.94 -1.60
C ILE A 96 12.60 5.58 -0.90
N GLU A 97 13.68 4.82 -0.77
CA GLU A 97 13.80 3.54 -0.09
C GLU A 97 13.44 3.62 1.41
N GLN A 98 13.61 4.80 2.01
CA GLN A 98 13.29 5.06 3.42
C GLN A 98 11.86 5.58 3.64
N LYS A 99 11.12 5.86 2.56
CA LYS A 99 9.73 6.35 2.60
C LYS A 99 8.76 5.17 2.52
N GLU A 100 7.60 5.28 3.16
CA GLU A 100 6.51 4.32 2.94
C GLU A 100 6.02 4.35 1.48
N SER A 101 6.25 5.44 0.75
CA SER A 101 5.98 5.53 -0.70
C SER A 101 6.76 4.53 -1.56
N ILE A 102 7.85 3.91 -1.07
CA ILE A 102 8.54 2.82 -1.79
C ILE A 102 7.61 1.63 -2.08
N ARG A 103 6.56 1.44 -1.26
CA ARG A 103 5.58 0.34 -1.39
C ARG A 103 4.75 0.38 -2.66
N TRP A 104 4.72 1.51 -3.37
CA TRP A 104 4.15 1.61 -4.71
C TRP A 104 5.11 1.03 -5.75
N LEU A 105 6.40 1.37 -5.68
CA LEU A 105 7.44 0.89 -6.60
C LEU A 105 7.76 -0.60 -6.40
N GLU A 106 7.85 -1.08 -5.15
CA GLU A 106 8.01 -2.51 -4.84
C GLU A 106 6.90 -3.39 -5.44
N LYS A 107 5.71 -2.81 -5.67
CA LYS A 107 4.53 -3.54 -6.11
C LYS A 107 4.24 -3.37 -7.58
N SER A 108 4.54 -2.23 -8.20
CA SER A 108 4.53 -2.10 -9.65
C SER A 108 5.58 -3.00 -10.29
N THR A 109 6.83 -2.96 -9.80
CA THR A 109 7.94 -3.80 -10.32
C THR A 109 7.72 -5.30 -10.16
N ALA A 110 6.95 -5.74 -9.14
CA ALA A 110 6.59 -7.15 -8.94
C ALA A 110 5.44 -7.63 -9.86
N ILE A 111 4.79 -6.70 -10.58
CA ILE A 111 3.63 -6.95 -11.44
C ILE A 111 3.97 -6.68 -12.92
N ASP A 112 4.97 -5.83 -13.17
CA ASP A 112 5.37 -5.40 -14.51
C ASP A 112 6.21 -6.46 -15.27
N ARG A 113 5.98 -6.54 -16.59
CA ARG A 113 6.94 -7.08 -17.56
C ARG A 113 7.58 -5.86 -18.24
N PRO A 114 8.91 -5.79 -18.36
CA PRO A 114 9.67 -4.53 -18.25
C PRO A 114 9.63 -3.59 -19.48
N SER A 115 8.46 -3.36 -20.09
CA SER A 115 8.33 -2.58 -21.33
C SER A 115 6.96 -1.93 -21.53
N ARG A 116 6.68 -0.86 -20.76
CA ARG A 116 5.91 0.36 -21.11
C ARG A 116 5.22 0.91 -19.85
N PHE A 117 5.67 2.07 -19.36
CA PHE A 117 4.81 3.23 -19.03
C PHE A 117 5.69 4.46 -18.76
N PRO A 118 5.34 5.68 -19.24
CA PRO A 118 6.10 6.90 -18.95
C PRO A 118 5.80 7.38 -17.52
N TRP A 119 6.85 7.74 -16.78
CA TRP A 119 6.76 8.04 -15.35
C TRP A 119 6.36 9.49 -15.05
N THR A 120 5.27 9.67 -14.30
CA THR A 120 5.11 10.81 -13.37
C THR A 120 4.28 10.36 -12.16
N MET A 121 4.88 10.24 -10.97
CA MET A 121 4.18 9.83 -9.75
C MET A 121 4.27 10.92 -8.66
N CYS A 122 3.13 11.50 -8.27
CA CYS A 122 3.08 12.53 -7.25
C CYS A 122 3.09 11.90 -5.84
N SER A 123 4.18 12.12 -5.08
CA SER A 123 4.39 11.50 -3.77
C SER A 123 3.78 12.33 -2.63
N HIS A 124 2.68 11.84 -2.03
CA HIS A 124 1.93 12.59 -0.99
C HIS A 124 1.50 11.79 0.25
N TRP A 125 2.17 10.67 0.56
CA TRP A 125 1.99 9.91 1.81
C TRP A 125 3.33 9.48 2.42
#